data_AF-A0A933ZLE0-F1
#
_entry.id   AF-A0A933ZLE0-F1
#
_cell.length_a   1.000
_cell.length_b   1.000
_cell.length_c   1.000
_cell.angle_alpha   90.00
_cell.angle_beta   90.00
_cell.angle_gamma   90.00
#
_symmetry.space_group_name_H-M   'P 1'
#
loop_
_entity.id
_entity.type
_entity.pdbx_description
1 polymer ?
#
loop_
_entity_poly.entity_id
_entity_poly.type
_entity_poly.pdbx_seq_one_letter_code
_entity_poly.pdbx_strand_id
1 'polypeptide(L)'
;MAPAHVIYPDAHIPPVPSMVASYGISGALPATLALAAVFCWARDRLRAVRARAAEESNAPLKDGQTVIRGTVELARGASHAVRVEVEQLGFESCSKGKWSHRWVESDRRTLTHPFYVRVASGQRIRVEPSADVNIIDDLDEVVRVREDVRIRAASITPDEEVFVFGMLGTGPDPEQADTYRNAGQGPVLRSPASSGMLIATASPAGRFRASAFVHGLWAVGFAILLAVLQLVHVMHTVRVTAGQPATGAVVSKRTFTTKGSKGKVYHHFELKTRGPDGASFDEEIEESAWQPLKAGDPIAMVHVPGRRGYEILGDRPTVHVAVAIVPLVLITLLAVAYWFSRQAIRPWYERNVEDTGGGKLRDAIDDKPGPEPAIPLRPM
;
A
#
# COMPACT_ATOMS: atom_id res chain seq x y z
N MET A 1 23.41 49.77 -16.98
CA MET A 1 23.26 48.51 -17.74
C MET A 1 21.77 48.28 -17.97
N ALA A 2 21.37 47.89 -19.18
CA ALA A 2 19.98 47.48 -19.41
C ALA A 2 19.67 46.23 -18.56
N PRO A 3 18.45 46.10 -18.00
CA PRO A 3 18.07 44.89 -17.29
C PRO A 3 18.14 43.68 -18.21
N ALA A 4 18.65 42.56 -17.70
CA ALA A 4 18.71 41.32 -18.47
C ALA A 4 17.30 40.78 -18.75
N HIS A 5 17.08 40.26 -19.95
CA HIS A 5 15.82 39.61 -20.31
C HIS A 5 15.67 38.30 -19.51
N VAL A 6 14.55 38.12 -18.81
CA VAL A 6 14.22 36.86 -18.12
C VAL A 6 13.36 36.01 -19.04
N ILE A 7 13.95 34.95 -19.59
CA ILE A 7 13.30 34.03 -20.53
C ILE A 7 13.63 32.61 -20.06
N TYR A 8 12.64 31.73 -20.07
CA TYR A 8 12.82 30.32 -19.74
C TYR A 8 12.79 29.47 -21.02
N PRO A 9 13.41 28.27 -21.01
CA PRO A 9 13.34 27.36 -22.15
C PRO A 9 11.90 26.98 -22.49
N ASP A 10 11.67 26.62 -23.75
CA ASP A 10 10.36 26.15 -24.20
C ASP A 10 9.92 24.90 -23.43
N ALA A 11 8.62 24.78 -23.18
CA ALA A 11 8.01 23.69 -22.43
C ALA A 11 8.58 23.47 -21.01
N HIS A 12 9.24 24.46 -20.41
CA HIS A 12 9.64 24.41 -19.00
C HIS A 12 8.55 24.99 -18.09
N ILE A 13 8.36 24.36 -16.92
CA ILE A 13 7.47 24.90 -15.89
C ILE A 13 8.19 25.96 -15.06
N PRO A 14 7.47 26.94 -14.47
CA PRO A 14 8.09 27.97 -13.65
C PRO A 14 8.89 27.41 -12.46
N PRO A 15 9.76 28.21 -11.81
CA PRO A 15 10.69 27.71 -10.80
C PRO A 15 10.03 27.03 -9.59
N VAL A 16 8.95 27.59 -9.05
CA VAL A 16 8.26 27.01 -7.88
C VAL A 16 7.63 25.64 -8.22
N PRO A 17 6.83 25.49 -9.30
CA PRO A 17 6.40 24.18 -9.79
C PRO A 17 7.55 23.22 -10.09
N SER A 18 8.70 23.69 -10.59
CA SER A 18 9.88 22.85 -10.83
C SER A 18 10.44 22.22 -9.56
N MET A 19 10.44 22.97 -8.46
CA MET A 19 10.82 22.46 -7.13
C MET A 19 9.83 21.40 -6.64
N VAL A 20 8.52 21.64 -6.78
CA VAL A 20 7.46 20.70 -6.40
C VAL A 20 7.56 19.41 -7.22
N ALA A 21 7.78 19.52 -8.53
CA ALA A 21 7.95 18.36 -9.40
C ALA A 21 9.18 17.53 -9.01
N SER A 22 10.34 18.18 -8.84
CA SER A 22 11.61 17.49 -8.59
C SER A 22 11.70 16.86 -7.21
N TYR A 23 11.28 17.57 -6.16
CA TYR A 23 11.47 17.15 -4.79
C TYR A 23 10.20 16.63 -4.13
N GLY A 24 9.03 17.16 -4.50
CA GLY A 24 7.75 16.67 -4.00
C GLY A 24 7.33 15.39 -4.72
N ILE A 25 7.06 15.50 -6.02
CA ILE A 25 6.54 14.38 -6.83
C ILE A 25 7.63 13.32 -7.03
N SER A 26 8.81 13.71 -7.52
CA SER A 26 9.89 12.77 -7.83
C SER A 26 10.74 12.34 -6.63
N GLY A 27 10.55 12.96 -5.46
CA GLY A 27 11.32 12.68 -4.24
C GLY A 27 10.44 12.19 -3.09
N ALA A 28 9.73 13.11 -2.43
CA ALA A 28 8.98 12.85 -1.22
C ALA A 28 7.86 11.81 -1.41
N LEU A 29 7.15 11.84 -2.55
CA LEU A 29 6.04 10.92 -2.80
C LEU A 29 6.49 9.44 -2.90
N PRO A 30 7.44 9.04 -3.78
CA PRO A 30 7.92 7.65 -3.82
C PRO A 30 8.64 7.25 -2.53
N ALA A 31 9.34 8.17 -1.85
CA ALA A 31 9.94 7.91 -0.54
C ALA A 31 8.86 7.56 0.51
N THR A 32 7.75 8.30 0.53
CA THR A 32 6.62 8.03 1.44
C THR A 32 5.98 6.67 1.16
N LEU A 33 5.79 6.33 -0.12
CA LEU A 33 5.26 5.02 -0.52
C LEU A 33 6.22 3.88 -0.12
N ALA A 34 7.52 4.06 -0.31
CA ALA A 34 8.54 3.10 0.11
C ALA A 34 8.51 2.89 1.64
N LEU A 35 8.49 3.98 2.42
CA LEU A 35 8.42 3.91 3.88
C LEU A 35 7.13 3.23 4.37
N ALA A 36 5.99 3.55 3.77
CA ALA A 36 4.72 2.89 4.09
C ALA A 36 4.77 1.38 3.80
N ALA A 37 5.36 0.99 2.66
CA ALA A 37 5.55 -0.42 2.31
C ALA A 37 6.52 -1.12 3.28
N VAL A 38 7.63 -0.49 3.66
CA VAL A 38 8.57 -1.01 4.68
C VAL A 38 7.89 -1.20 6.04
N PHE A 39 7.07 -0.23 6.46
CA PHE A 39 6.33 -0.34 7.72
C PHE A 39 5.37 -1.53 7.70
N CYS A 40 4.61 -1.70 6.61
CA CYS A 40 3.74 -2.87 6.44
C CYS A 40 4.53 -4.19 6.40
N TRP A 41 5.65 -4.22 5.69
CA TRP A 41 6.56 -5.37 5.65
C TRP A 41 7.05 -5.75 7.05
N ALA A 42 7.57 -4.77 7.81
CA ALA A 42 8.11 -4.99 9.14
C ALA A 42 7.04 -5.52 10.11
N ARG A 43 5.84 -4.93 10.07
CA ARG A 43 4.69 -5.35 10.87
C ARG A 43 4.31 -6.80 10.58
N ASP A 44 4.15 -7.15 9.31
CA ASP A 44 3.72 -8.49 8.91
C ASP A 44 4.84 -9.52 9.15
N ARG A 45 6.10 -9.12 8.99
CA ARG A 45 7.26 -9.95 9.35
C ARG A 45 7.29 -10.25 10.85
N LEU A 46 7.05 -9.26 11.70
CA LEU A 46 6.99 -9.44 13.16
C LEU A 46 5.84 -10.37 13.55
N ARG A 47 4.66 -10.21 12.94
CA ARG A 47 3.52 -11.12 13.14
C ARG A 47 3.85 -12.55 12.72
N ALA A 48 4.53 -12.74 11.59
CA ALA A 48 4.98 -14.06 11.15
C ALA A 48 5.97 -14.71 12.13
N VAL A 49 6.93 -13.94 12.65
CA VAL A 49 7.92 -14.44 13.63
C VAL A 49 7.22 -14.86 14.93
N ARG A 50 6.26 -14.07 15.43
CA ARG A 50 5.49 -14.40 16.63
C ARG A 50 4.62 -15.64 16.44
N ALA A 51 3.94 -15.75 15.30
CA ALA A 51 3.14 -16.92 14.95
C ALA A 51 4.00 -18.19 14.94
N ARG A 52 5.16 -18.13 14.26
CA ARG A 52 6.11 -19.24 14.21
C ARG A 52 6.70 -19.59 15.59
N ALA A 53 7.01 -18.58 16.39
CA ALA A 53 7.49 -18.81 17.75
C ALA A 53 6.43 -19.54 18.60
N ALA A 54 5.14 -19.23 18.44
CA ALA A 54 4.07 -19.94 19.13
C ALA A 54 3.85 -21.38 18.60
N GLU A 55 4.22 -21.67 17.36
CA GLU A 55 4.21 -23.04 16.84
C GLU A 55 5.34 -23.90 17.42
N GLU A 56 6.55 -23.33 17.53
CA GLU A 56 7.77 -24.05 17.88
C GLU A 56 8.05 -24.07 19.41
N SER A 57 7.47 -23.15 20.17
CA SER A 57 7.83 -22.94 21.58
C SER A 57 6.89 -23.61 22.57
N ASN A 58 7.45 -24.46 23.43
CA ASN A 58 6.86 -24.89 24.71
C ASN A 58 7.31 -24.01 25.89
N ALA A 59 8.01 -22.90 25.63
CA ALA A 59 8.51 -22.02 26.69
C ALA A 59 7.36 -21.39 27.48
N PRO A 60 7.59 -21.04 28.76
CA PRO A 60 6.59 -20.36 29.59
C PRO A 60 6.07 -19.10 28.92
N LEU A 61 4.76 -18.90 28.99
CA LEU A 61 4.12 -17.71 28.44
C LEU A 61 4.54 -16.47 29.25
N LYS A 62 4.86 -15.40 28.53
CA LYS A 62 5.24 -14.11 29.11
C LYS A 62 4.07 -13.14 28.99
N ASP A 63 3.90 -12.32 30.00
CA ASP A 63 2.95 -11.20 29.97
C ASP A 63 3.26 -10.24 28.81
N GLY A 64 2.22 -9.61 28.29
CA GLY A 64 2.28 -8.68 27.16
C GLY A 64 1.77 -9.27 25.85
N GLN A 65 2.18 -8.67 24.74
CA GLN A 65 1.68 -9.05 23.42
C GLN A 65 2.25 -10.41 23.01
N THR A 66 1.38 -11.40 22.88
CA THR A 66 1.78 -12.78 22.61
C THR A 66 0.79 -13.49 21.68
N VAL A 67 1.19 -14.69 21.26
CA VAL A 67 0.34 -15.63 20.51
C VAL A 67 0.30 -16.91 21.33
N ILE A 68 -0.90 -17.36 21.69
CA ILE A 68 -1.09 -18.66 22.33
C ILE A 68 -1.59 -19.65 21.29
N ARG A 69 -1.15 -20.90 21.43
CA ARG A 69 -1.59 -22.05 20.63
C ARG A 69 -2.16 -23.11 21.56
N GLY A 70 -3.34 -23.61 21.24
CA GLY A 70 -3.93 -24.69 22.02
C GLY A 70 -5.34 -25.04 21.60
N THR A 71 -5.95 -25.92 22.36
CA THR A 71 -7.30 -26.45 22.11
C THR A 71 -8.36 -25.59 22.78
N VAL A 72 -9.44 -25.29 22.07
CA VAL A 72 -10.56 -24.47 22.57
C VAL A 72 -11.41 -25.24 23.55
N GLU A 73 -11.72 -24.61 24.68
CA GLU A 73 -12.75 -25.05 25.62
C GLU A 73 -13.75 -23.93 25.86
N LEU A 74 -15.04 -24.22 25.80
CA LEU A 74 -16.05 -23.20 26.05
C LEU A 74 -16.13 -22.85 27.55
N ALA A 75 -16.43 -21.58 27.81
CA ALA A 75 -16.84 -21.17 29.15
C ALA A 75 -18.23 -21.72 29.47
N ARG A 76 -18.53 -21.86 30.76
CA ARG A 76 -19.82 -22.38 31.23
C ARG A 76 -20.97 -21.51 30.71
N GLY A 77 -21.88 -22.13 29.96
CA GLY A 77 -23.07 -21.47 29.39
C GLY A 77 -22.83 -20.78 28.04
N ALA A 78 -21.61 -20.80 27.50
CA ALA A 78 -21.35 -20.36 26.13
C ALA A 78 -21.73 -21.45 25.13
N SER A 79 -22.37 -21.08 24.01
CA SER A 79 -22.69 -21.99 22.91
C SER A 79 -21.62 -22.03 21.82
N HIS A 80 -20.76 -21.01 21.75
CA HIS A 80 -19.65 -20.85 20.82
C HIS A 80 -18.59 -19.96 21.47
N ALA A 81 -17.33 -20.06 21.00
CA ALA A 81 -16.28 -19.15 21.43
C ALA A 81 -16.41 -17.81 20.69
N VAL A 82 -16.26 -17.86 19.36
CA VAL A 82 -16.52 -16.74 18.47
C VAL A 82 -17.19 -17.27 17.21
N ARG A 83 -18.23 -16.58 16.74
CA ARG A 83 -18.94 -16.87 15.50
C ARG A 83 -19.12 -15.59 14.71
N VAL A 84 -18.62 -15.56 13.49
CA VAL A 84 -18.85 -14.47 12.55
C VAL A 84 -19.91 -14.92 11.58
N GLU A 85 -20.99 -14.15 11.47
CA GLU A 85 -22.07 -14.40 10.53
C GLU A 85 -22.11 -13.27 9.51
N VAL A 86 -22.09 -13.65 8.23
CA VAL A 86 -22.12 -12.77 7.07
C VAL A 86 -23.42 -13.03 6.34
N GLU A 87 -24.34 -12.07 6.41
CA GLU A 87 -25.54 -12.10 5.58
C GLU A 87 -25.18 -11.67 4.15
N GLN A 88 -25.67 -12.40 3.16
CA GLN A 88 -25.44 -12.13 1.76
C GLN A 88 -26.75 -12.07 0.98
N LEU A 89 -26.83 -11.11 0.05
CA LEU A 89 -27.89 -10.96 -0.93
C LEU A 89 -27.47 -11.51 -2.29
N GLY A 90 -28.33 -12.32 -2.88
CA GLY A 90 -28.14 -12.96 -4.17
C GLY A 90 -28.73 -12.14 -5.31
N PHE A 91 -27.98 -12.03 -6.41
CA PHE A 91 -28.40 -11.37 -7.64
C PHE A 91 -28.14 -12.30 -8.81
N GLU A 92 -29.13 -12.47 -9.68
CA GLU A 92 -28.99 -13.23 -10.93
C GLU A 92 -28.80 -12.30 -12.12
N SER A 93 -28.04 -12.77 -13.11
CA SER A 93 -27.96 -12.13 -14.41
C SER A 93 -27.93 -13.18 -15.52
N CYS A 94 -28.57 -12.87 -16.64
CA CYS A 94 -28.56 -13.69 -17.83
C CYS A 94 -27.94 -12.90 -18.98
N SER A 95 -26.85 -13.42 -19.55
CA SER A 95 -26.17 -12.83 -20.70
C SER A 95 -25.99 -13.87 -21.79
N LYS A 96 -26.54 -13.59 -22.98
CA LYS A 96 -26.50 -14.51 -24.13
C LYS A 96 -26.98 -15.93 -23.80
N GLY A 97 -28.05 -16.04 -23.00
CA GLY A 97 -28.63 -17.32 -22.57
C GLY A 97 -27.83 -18.07 -21.49
N LYS A 98 -26.69 -17.54 -21.04
CA LYS A 98 -25.93 -18.09 -19.91
C LYS A 98 -26.35 -17.37 -18.62
N TRP A 99 -26.81 -18.14 -17.66
CA TRP A 99 -27.12 -17.65 -16.32
C TRP A 99 -25.86 -17.59 -15.47
N SER A 100 -25.76 -16.55 -14.66
CA SER A 100 -24.76 -16.38 -13.63
C SER A 100 -25.39 -15.70 -12.42
N HIS A 101 -24.79 -15.88 -11.26
CA HIS A 101 -25.25 -15.23 -10.05
C HIS A 101 -24.06 -14.64 -9.26
N ARG A 102 -24.36 -13.64 -8.43
CA ARG A 102 -23.44 -13.14 -7.42
C ARG A 102 -24.13 -13.03 -6.07
N TRP A 103 -23.42 -13.36 -5.00
CA TRP A 103 -23.78 -13.11 -3.62
C TRP A 103 -22.91 -11.98 -3.09
N VAL A 104 -23.53 -10.99 -2.45
CA VAL A 104 -22.84 -9.81 -1.92
C VAL A 104 -23.19 -9.67 -0.46
N GLU A 105 -22.18 -9.51 0.38
CA GLU A 105 -22.35 -9.16 1.79
C GLU A 105 -23.26 -7.93 1.97
N SER A 106 -24.35 -8.11 2.71
CA SER A 106 -25.29 -7.05 3.11
C SER A 106 -25.07 -6.63 4.56
N ASP A 107 -24.79 -7.58 5.44
CA ASP A 107 -24.57 -7.35 6.86
C ASP A 107 -23.54 -8.33 7.44
N ARG A 108 -22.90 -7.94 8.53
CA ARG A 108 -21.94 -8.75 9.26
C ARG A 108 -22.10 -8.55 10.75
N ARG A 109 -22.24 -9.65 11.48
CA ARG A 109 -22.26 -9.65 12.94
C ARG A 109 -21.25 -10.63 13.52
N THR A 110 -20.60 -10.19 14.58
CA THR A 110 -19.62 -10.99 15.33
C THR A 110 -20.20 -11.30 16.70
N LEU A 111 -20.45 -12.57 16.95
CA LEU A 111 -20.94 -13.08 18.23
C LEU A 111 -19.75 -13.64 19.02
N THR A 112 -19.54 -13.12 20.22
CA THR A 112 -18.37 -13.42 21.05
C THR A 112 -18.80 -13.81 22.45
N HIS A 113 -18.25 -14.92 22.93
CA HIS A 113 -18.30 -15.27 24.35
C HIS A 113 -16.89 -15.49 24.88
N PRO A 114 -16.63 -15.26 26.18
CA PRO A 114 -15.42 -15.72 26.80
C PRO A 114 -15.28 -17.24 26.65
N PHE A 115 -14.05 -17.70 26.44
CA PHE A 115 -13.72 -19.11 26.31
C PHE A 115 -12.34 -19.36 26.90
N TYR A 116 -11.84 -20.59 26.81
CA TYR A 116 -10.50 -20.94 27.26
C TYR A 116 -9.73 -21.62 26.15
N VAL A 117 -8.41 -21.44 26.19
CA VAL A 117 -7.48 -22.19 25.36
C VAL A 117 -6.60 -23.01 26.30
N ARG A 118 -6.63 -24.33 26.12
CA ARG A 118 -5.71 -25.25 26.79
C ARG A 118 -4.45 -25.39 25.96
N VAL A 119 -3.37 -24.79 26.44
CA VAL A 119 -2.06 -24.86 25.77
C VAL A 119 -1.40 -26.23 26.01
N ALA A 120 -0.38 -26.57 25.22
CA ALA A 120 0.30 -27.87 25.29
C ALA A 120 0.89 -28.22 26.67
N SER A 121 1.20 -27.22 27.51
CA SER A 121 1.64 -27.42 28.89
C SER A 121 0.53 -27.89 29.84
N GLY A 122 -0.72 -27.95 29.37
CA GLY A 122 -1.92 -28.24 30.15
C GLY A 122 -2.53 -27.02 30.84
N GLN A 123 -1.86 -25.86 30.82
CA GLN A 123 -2.36 -24.62 31.38
C GLN A 123 -3.62 -24.15 30.61
N ARG A 124 -4.65 -23.76 31.35
CA ARG A 124 -5.90 -23.21 30.82
C ARG A 124 -5.81 -21.68 30.86
N ILE A 125 -6.04 -21.02 29.74
CA ILE A 125 -5.95 -19.55 29.61
C ILE A 125 -7.31 -19.03 29.21
N ARG A 126 -7.86 -18.10 29.98
CA ARG A 126 -9.13 -17.46 29.66
C ARG A 126 -8.92 -16.45 28.53
N VAL A 127 -9.73 -16.51 27.50
CA VAL A 127 -9.73 -15.56 26.38
C VAL A 127 -10.98 -14.71 26.48
N GLU A 128 -10.79 -13.39 26.49
CA GLU A 128 -11.85 -12.38 26.52
C GLU A 128 -11.84 -11.62 25.19
N PRO A 129 -12.51 -12.15 24.15
CA PRO A 129 -12.62 -11.47 22.88
C PRO A 129 -13.51 -10.22 23.01
N SER A 130 -13.12 -9.16 22.30
CA SER A 130 -13.97 -7.98 22.08
C SER A 130 -14.81 -8.15 20.81
N ALA A 131 -15.80 -7.27 20.62
CA ALA A 131 -16.71 -7.33 19.46
C ALA A 131 -16.01 -7.17 18.09
N ASP A 132 -14.80 -6.59 18.06
CA ASP A 132 -13.97 -6.38 16.87
C ASP A 132 -12.94 -7.49 16.63
N VAL A 133 -13.17 -8.69 17.16
CA VAL A 133 -12.30 -9.84 16.91
C VAL A 133 -12.35 -10.27 15.43
N ASN A 134 -11.18 -10.55 14.86
CA ASN A 134 -11.05 -11.12 13.53
C ASN A 134 -10.80 -12.62 13.62
N ILE A 135 -11.51 -13.41 12.82
CA ILE A 135 -11.29 -14.85 12.71
C ILE A 135 -10.63 -15.15 11.35
N ILE A 136 -9.53 -15.90 11.39
CA ILE A 136 -8.92 -16.55 10.22
C ILE A 136 -9.41 -17.99 10.21
N ASP A 137 -10.53 -18.20 9.56
CA ASP A 137 -11.15 -19.50 9.36
C ASP A 137 -11.94 -19.50 8.06
N ASP A 138 -12.36 -20.66 7.59
CA ASP A 138 -13.21 -20.77 6.41
C ASP A 138 -14.68 -20.48 6.77
N LEU A 139 -15.41 -19.87 5.84
CA LEU A 139 -16.85 -19.69 5.95
C LEU A 139 -17.55 -20.98 5.51
N ASP A 140 -17.52 -21.99 6.36
CA ASP A 140 -17.91 -23.37 6.09
C ASP A 140 -19.41 -23.65 6.31
N GLU A 141 -20.06 -22.90 7.20
CA GLU A 141 -21.50 -23.00 7.42
C GLU A 141 -22.26 -22.08 6.45
N VAL A 142 -23.24 -22.64 5.72
CA VAL A 142 -24.15 -21.87 4.86
C VAL A 142 -25.59 -22.18 5.24
N VAL A 143 -26.30 -21.17 5.75
CA VAL A 143 -27.72 -21.25 6.10
C VAL A 143 -28.52 -20.40 5.14
N ARG A 144 -29.36 -21.04 4.31
CA ARG A 144 -30.25 -20.32 3.40
C ARG A 144 -31.47 -19.83 4.17
N VAL A 145 -31.66 -18.51 4.20
CA VAL A 145 -32.81 -17.86 4.87
C VAL A 145 -33.96 -17.70 3.88
N ARG A 146 -33.65 -17.27 2.65
CA ARG A 146 -34.59 -17.08 1.52
C ARG A 146 -33.91 -17.45 0.19
N GLU A 147 -34.67 -17.38 -0.90
CA GLU A 147 -34.12 -17.65 -2.24
C GLU A 147 -32.93 -16.74 -2.59
N ASP A 148 -33.03 -15.48 -2.22
CA ASP A 148 -32.07 -14.40 -2.48
C ASP A 148 -31.28 -14.00 -1.23
N VAL A 149 -31.42 -14.71 -0.10
CA VAL A 149 -30.72 -14.40 1.14
C VAL A 149 -30.11 -15.66 1.76
N ARG A 150 -28.82 -15.61 2.05
CA ARG A 150 -28.11 -16.66 2.81
C ARG A 150 -27.22 -16.04 3.88
N ILE A 151 -26.95 -16.81 4.92
CA ILE A 151 -25.96 -16.50 5.94
C ILE A 151 -24.79 -17.46 5.74
N ARG A 152 -23.59 -16.93 5.64
CA ARG A 152 -22.36 -17.71 5.78
C ARG A 152 -21.80 -17.48 7.17
N ALA A 153 -21.40 -18.53 7.87
CA ALA A 153 -20.78 -18.39 9.18
C ALA A 153 -19.43 -19.08 9.21
N ALA A 154 -18.53 -18.51 10.01
CA ALA A 154 -17.30 -19.13 10.47
C ALA A 154 -17.38 -19.15 11.99
N SER A 155 -17.13 -20.31 12.61
CA SER A 155 -17.28 -20.46 14.05
C SER A 155 -16.17 -21.29 14.65
N ILE A 156 -15.60 -20.77 15.74
CA ILE A 156 -14.62 -21.51 16.52
C ILE A 156 -15.36 -22.47 17.45
N THR A 157 -15.13 -23.76 17.24
CA THR A 157 -15.82 -24.85 17.94
C THR A 157 -14.99 -25.40 19.11
N PRO A 158 -15.60 -26.09 20.09
CA PRO A 158 -14.85 -26.82 21.11
C PRO A 158 -13.91 -27.83 20.49
N ASP A 159 -12.80 -28.13 21.17
CA ASP A 159 -11.80 -29.12 20.77
C ASP A 159 -10.99 -28.76 19.50
N GLU A 160 -11.24 -27.60 18.92
CA GLU A 160 -10.48 -27.07 17.80
C GLU A 160 -9.13 -26.49 18.24
N GLU A 161 -8.08 -26.70 17.45
CA GLU A 161 -6.79 -26.05 17.67
C GLU A 161 -6.79 -24.63 17.10
N VAL A 162 -6.44 -23.65 17.93
CA VAL A 162 -6.42 -22.23 17.53
C VAL A 162 -5.13 -21.52 17.91
N PHE A 163 -4.83 -20.47 17.14
CA PHE A 163 -3.82 -19.47 17.43
C PHE A 163 -4.51 -18.16 17.81
N VAL A 164 -4.35 -17.70 19.05
CA VAL A 164 -4.96 -16.45 19.53
C VAL A 164 -3.90 -15.39 19.78
N PHE A 165 -4.00 -14.27 19.06
CA PHE A 165 -3.13 -13.11 19.17
C PHE A 165 -3.76 -12.11 20.12
N GLY A 166 -3.07 -11.79 21.21
CA GLY A 166 -3.62 -10.89 22.22
C GLY A 166 -2.59 -10.32 23.18
N MET A 167 -3.10 -9.68 24.23
CA MET A 167 -2.34 -9.21 25.38
C MET A 167 -2.57 -10.17 26.54
N LEU A 168 -1.55 -10.94 26.91
CA LEU A 168 -1.59 -11.85 28.05
C LEU A 168 -1.27 -11.07 29.33
N GLY A 169 -2.03 -11.33 30.38
CA GLY A 169 -1.72 -10.89 31.73
C GLY A 169 -2.51 -11.68 32.76
N THR A 170 -2.53 -11.20 33.99
CA THR A 170 -3.33 -11.78 35.08
C THR A 170 -4.66 -11.04 35.21
N GLY A 171 -5.76 -11.76 35.40
CA GLY A 171 -7.08 -11.17 35.55
C GLY A 171 -8.09 -12.12 36.20
N PRO A 172 -9.33 -11.66 36.44
CA PRO A 172 -10.37 -12.48 37.04
C PRO A 172 -10.72 -13.68 36.15
N ASP A 173 -10.74 -14.88 36.74
CA ASP A 173 -11.23 -16.12 36.15
C ASP A 173 -12.38 -16.66 37.02
N PRO A 174 -13.64 -16.50 36.57
CA PRO A 174 -14.82 -16.92 37.33
C PRO A 174 -14.97 -18.44 37.46
N GLU A 175 -14.27 -19.24 36.64
CA GLU A 175 -14.33 -20.70 36.70
C GLU A 175 -13.16 -21.32 37.46
N GLN A 176 -12.19 -20.51 37.86
CA GLN A 176 -11.09 -20.95 38.71
C GLN A 176 -11.50 -20.82 40.19
N ALA A 177 -12.15 -21.87 40.71
CA ALA A 177 -12.60 -21.92 42.10
C ALA A 177 -11.49 -22.34 43.08
N ASP A 178 -11.35 -21.54 44.15
CA ASP A 178 -10.82 -21.86 45.47
C ASP A 178 -9.41 -22.45 45.63
N THR A 179 -8.45 -21.54 45.78
CA THR A 179 -7.46 -21.66 46.87
C THR A 179 -7.48 -20.36 47.68
N TYR A 180 -7.70 -20.48 48.99
CA TYR A 180 -8.03 -19.48 50.02
C TYR A 180 -7.21 -18.16 50.07
N ARG A 181 -6.25 -17.94 49.15
CA ARG A 181 -5.41 -16.73 49.10
C ARG A 181 -5.32 -16.03 47.73
N ASN A 182 -5.78 -16.63 46.63
CA ASN A 182 -5.81 -16.02 45.29
C ASN A 182 -7.18 -16.24 44.65
N ALA A 183 -8.22 -15.61 45.21
CA ALA A 183 -9.60 -15.82 44.78
C ALA A 183 -9.78 -15.43 43.29
N GLY A 184 -9.86 -16.44 42.41
CA GLY A 184 -10.27 -16.31 41.03
C GLY A 184 -9.39 -15.41 40.17
N GLN A 185 -8.06 -15.39 40.36
CA GLN A 185 -7.15 -14.74 39.39
C GLN A 185 -6.38 -15.79 38.61
N GLY A 186 -6.37 -15.64 37.29
CA GLY A 186 -5.71 -16.56 36.35
C GLY A 186 -5.13 -15.83 35.14
N PRO A 187 -4.44 -16.56 34.25
CA PRO A 187 -3.97 -16.02 32.98
C PRO A 187 -5.16 -15.67 32.08
N VAL A 188 -5.25 -14.39 31.70
CA VAL A 188 -6.30 -13.88 30.81
C VAL A 188 -5.65 -13.23 29.59
N LEU A 189 -6.11 -13.62 28.40
CA LEU A 189 -5.74 -13.03 27.13
C LEU A 189 -6.86 -12.09 26.65
N ARG A 190 -6.52 -10.82 26.45
CA ARG A 190 -7.47 -9.78 26.01
C ARG A 190 -7.09 -9.20 24.66
N SER A 191 -8.06 -8.56 24.02
CA SER A 191 -7.83 -7.80 22.79
C SER A 191 -6.80 -6.69 23.02
N PRO A 192 -5.77 -6.56 22.16
CA PRO A 192 -4.88 -5.40 22.18
C PRO A 192 -5.65 -4.12 21.86
N ALA A 193 -5.39 -3.04 22.61
CA ALA A 193 -6.07 -1.76 22.41
C ALA A 193 -5.91 -1.16 21.00
N SER A 194 -4.86 -1.54 20.27
CA SER A 194 -4.50 -0.93 18.98
C SER A 194 -4.90 -1.72 17.73
N SER A 195 -5.34 -2.99 17.84
CA SER A 195 -5.44 -3.83 16.63
C SER A 195 -6.50 -4.93 16.62
N GLY A 196 -7.42 -4.97 17.58
CA GLY A 196 -8.37 -6.07 17.73
C GLY A 196 -7.69 -7.41 18.05
N MET A 197 -8.44 -8.37 18.56
CA MET A 197 -7.96 -9.74 18.71
C MET A 197 -8.00 -10.46 17.35
N LEU A 198 -7.05 -11.36 17.11
CA LEU A 198 -7.04 -12.23 15.94
C LEU A 198 -7.01 -13.68 16.41
N ILE A 199 -7.95 -14.48 15.94
CA ILE A 199 -8.04 -15.92 16.21
C ILE A 199 -7.90 -16.64 14.88
N ALA A 200 -7.05 -17.66 14.79
CA ALA A 200 -6.87 -18.43 13.57
C ALA A 200 -6.96 -19.93 13.85
N THR A 201 -7.73 -20.67 13.04
CA THR A 201 -7.89 -22.14 13.13
C THR A 201 -6.73 -22.89 12.44
N ALA A 202 -6.00 -22.19 11.58
CA ALA A 202 -4.76 -22.65 10.98
C ALA A 202 -3.60 -21.68 11.28
N SER A 203 -2.36 -22.17 11.17
CA SER A 203 -1.17 -21.33 11.30
C SER A 203 -1.23 -20.12 10.35
N PRO A 204 -1.22 -18.88 10.88
CA PRO A 204 -1.20 -17.69 10.04
C PRO A 204 0.22 -17.30 9.63
N ALA A 205 1.26 -18.02 10.09
CA ALA A 205 2.65 -17.66 9.86
C ALA A 205 3.02 -17.65 8.37
N GLY A 206 2.49 -18.60 7.58
CA GLY A 206 2.68 -18.64 6.13
C GLY A 206 2.06 -17.43 5.42
N ARG A 207 0.83 -17.08 5.81
CA ARG A 207 0.10 -15.93 5.27
C ARG A 207 0.81 -14.60 5.55
N PHE A 208 1.23 -14.37 6.80
CA PHE A 208 1.95 -13.16 7.15
C PHE A 208 3.30 -13.06 6.43
N ARG A 209 3.99 -14.20 6.19
CA ARG A 209 5.19 -14.24 5.35
C ARG A 209 4.90 -13.85 3.91
N ALA A 210 3.84 -14.37 3.31
CA ALA A 210 3.45 -14.05 1.94
C ALA A 210 3.08 -12.56 1.80
N SER A 211 2.30 -12.02 2.73
CA SER A 211 1.96 -10.58 2.79
C SER A 211 3.22 -9.72 2.94
N ALA A 212 4.09 -10.07 3.89
CA ALA A 212 5.37 -9.37 4.07
C ALA A 212 6.19 -9.39 2.77
N PHE A 213 6.33 -10.53 2.10
CA PHE A 213 7.08 -10.62 0.85
C PHE A 213 6.57 -9.62 -0.22
N VAL A 214 5.25 -9.52 -0.39
CA VAL A 214 4.65 -8.57 -1.33
C VAL A 214 4.97 -7.12 -0.94
N HIS A 215 4.82 -6.76 0.34
CA HIS A 215 5.20 -5.43 0.83
C HIS A 215 6.70 -5.14 0.62
N GLY A 216 7.56 -6.13 0.83
CA GLY A 216 8.99 -6.04 0.61
C GLY A 216 9.33 -5.78 -0.87
N LEU A 217 8.68 -6.50 -1.79
CA LEU A 217 8.87 -6.30 -3.23
C LEU A 217 8.46 -4.88 -3.66
N TRP A 218 7.32 -4.38 -3.18
CA TRP A 218 6.87 -3.02 -3.45
C TRP A 218 7.78 -1.96 -2.84
N ALA A 219 8.28 -2.17 -1.61
CA ALA A 219 9.24 -1.27 -0.99
C ALA A 219 10.52 -1.11 -1.83
N VAL A 220 11.07 -2.23 -2.34
CA VAL A 220 12.21 -2.22 -3.25
C VAL A 220 11.87 -1.50 -4.55
N GLY A 221 10.70 -1.79 -5.15
CA GLY A 221 10.23 -1.13 -6.36
C GLY A 221 10.15 0.39 -6.22
N PHE A 222 9.57 0.89 -5.12
CA PHE A 222 9.48 2.33 -4.85
C PHE A 222 10.85 2.96 -4.54
N ALA A 223 11.76 2.24 -3.88
CA ALA A 223 13.13 2.71 -3.64
C ALA A 223 13.93 2.85 -4.95
N ILE A 224 13.80 1.89 -5.87
CA ILE A 224 14.40 1.96 -7.21
C ILE A 224 13.79 3.12 -8.00
N LEU A 225 12.46 3.28 -7.97
CA LEU A 225 11.78 4.39 -8.63
C LEU A 225 12.29 5.73 -8.10
N LEU A 226 12.38 5.91 -6.79
CA LEU A 226 12.97 7.10 -6.17
C LEU A 226 14.38 7.37 -6.70
N ALA A 227 15.26 6.37 -6.69
CA ALA A 227 16.64 6.53 -7.16
C ALA A 227 16.71 6.94 -8.64
N VAL A 228 15.91 6.32 -9.51
CA VAL A 228 15.85 6.64 -10.94
C VAL A 228 15.33 8.06 -11.16
N LEU A 229 14.26 8.45 -10.47
CA LEU A 229 13.70 9.80 -10.60
C LEU A 229 14.68 10.86 -10.09
N GLN A 230 15.35 10.64 -8.96
CA GLN A 230 16.39 11.56 -8.48
C GLN A 230 17.57 11.66 -9.45
N LEU A 231 17.95 10.56 -10.12
CA LEU A 231 18.96 10.58 -11.17
C LEU A 231 18.53 11.44 -12.37
N VAL A 232 17.27 11.34 -12.81
CA VAL A 232 16.71 12.19 -13.87
C VAL A 232 16.75 13.68 -13.48
N HIS A 233 16.54 13.99 -12.19
CA HIS A 233 16.56 15.35 -11.67
C HIS A 233 17.95 15.87 -11.25
N VAL A 234 19.02 15.08 -11.44
CA VAL A 234 20.37 15.45 -10.96
C VAL A 234 20.84 16.81 -11.48
N MET A 235 20.54 17.13 -12.75
CA MET A 235 20.90 18.42 -13.37
C MET A 235 20.18 19.58 -12.69
N HIS A 236 18.89 19.42 -12.42
CA HIS A 236 18.10 20.41 -11.69
C HIS A 236 18.63 20.60 -10.26
N THR A 237 18.98 19.51 -9.57
CA THR A 237 19.57 19.58 -8.22
C THR A 237 20.91 20.31 -8.20
N VAL A 238 21.79 20.04 -9.17
CA VAL A 238 23.05 20.78 -9.29
C VAL A 238 22.80 22.27 -9.55
N ARG A 239 21.85 22.60 -10.42
CA ARG A 239 21.47 24.00 -10.70
C ARG A 239 20.88 24.71 -9.47
N VAL A 240 20.07 24.02 -8.66
CA VAL A 240 19.47 24.59 -7.44
C VAL A 240 20.54 24.81 -6.35
N THR A 241 21.51 23.91 -6.24
CA THR A 241 22.48 23.93 -5.13
C THR A 241 23.75 24.71 -5.42
N ALA A 242 24.27 24.63 -6.65
CA ALA A 242 25.52 25.25 -7.08
C ALA A 242 25.33 26.32 -8.15
N GLY A 243 24.12 26.48 -8.68
CA GLY A 243 23.81 27.49 -9.68
C GLY A 243 23.72 28.88 -9.08
N GLN A 244 24.28 29.84 -9.82
CA GLN A 244 24.28 31.25 -9.48
C GLN A 244 23.51 32.02 -10.56
N PRO A 245 22.64 32.97 -10.18
CA PRO A 245 22.06 33.90 -11.14
C PRO A 245 23.17 34.69 -11.82
N ALA A 246 23.16 34.70 -13.15
CA ALA A 246 24.16 35.35 -13.98
C ALA A 246 23.51 36.02 -15.20
N THR A 247 24.26 36.91 -15.83
CA THR A 247 23.87 37.54 -17.10
C THR A 247 24.76 36.99 -18.20
N GLY A 248 24.14 36.32 -19.18
CA GLY A 248 24.77 35.93 -20.43
C GLY A 248 24.54 36.97 -21.52
N ALA A 249 25.21 36.78 -22.66
CA ALA A 249 24.98 37.57 -23.87
C ALA A 249 24.49 36.66 -25.01
N VAL A 250 23.48 37.13 -25.75
CA VAL A 250 23.02 36.45 -26.97
C VAL A 250 24.13 36.47 -28.01
N VAL A 251 24.55 35.30 -28.49
CA VAL A 251 25.59 35.17 -29.52
C VAL A 251 24.96 35.12 -30.91
N SER A 252 23.97 34.25 -31.07
CA SER A 252 23.31 34.03 -32.36
C SER A 252 21.92 33.43 -32.14
N LYS A 253 21.07 33.58 -33.16
CA LYS A 253 19.73 33.00 -33.20
C LYS A 253 19.67 32.00 -34.35
N ARG A 254 18.97 30.88 -34.14
CA ARG A 254 18.75 29.86 -35.18
C ARG A 254 17.30 29.40 -35.17
N THR A 255 16.78 29.08 -36.34
CA THR A 255 15.49 28.39 -36.49
C THR A 255 15.69 27.10 -37.25
N PHE A 256 14.93 26.08 -36.90
CA PHE A 256 14.87 24.83 -37.66
C PHE A 256 13.48 24.23 -37.57
N THR A 257 13.19 23.26 -38.43
CA THR A 257 11.89 22.56 -38.42
C THR A 257 12.09 21.07 -38.27
N THR A 258 11.19 20.42 -37.55
CA THR A 258 11.12 18.95 -37.47
C THR A 258 9.78 18.47 -38.02
N LYS A 259 9.75 17.24 -38.56
CA LYS A 259 8.53 16.59 -39.04
C LYS A 259 8.12 15.49 -38.05
N GLY A 260 6.92 15.60 -37.49
CA GLY A 260 6.31 14.58 -36.66
C GLY A 260 5.77 13.39 -37.46
N SER A 261 5.31 12.36 -36.73
CA SER A 261 4.85 11.07 -37.27
C SER A 261 3.64 11.13 -38.22
N LYS A 262 2.95 12.28 -38.30
CA LYS A 262 1.83 12.52 -39.23
C LYS A 262 2.12 13.62 -40.24
N GLY A 263 3.40 13.90 -40.51
CA GLY A 263 3.83 14.98 -41.41
C GLY A 263 3.62 16.39 -40.87
N LYS A 264 3.14 16.54 -39.62
CA LYS A 264 3.04 17.85 -38.95
C LYS A 264 4.44 18.44 -38.79
N VAL A 265 4.63 19.66 -39.28
CA VAL A 265 5.88 20.42 -39.15
C VAL A 265 5.84 21.19 -37.84
N TYR A 266 6.92 21.10 -37.05
CA TYR A 266 7.14 21.87 -35.83
C TYR A 266 8.26 22.87 -36.10
N HIS A 267 8.07 24.11 -35.68
CA HIS A 267 9.06 25.18 -35.78
C HIS A 267 9.75 25.33 -34.44
N HIS A 268 11.08 25.33 -34.46
CA HIS A 268 11.93 25.42 -33.28
C HIS A 268 12.76 26.70 -33.34
N PHE A 269 12.88 27.38 -32.21
CA PHE A 269 13.56 28.66 -32.07
C PHE A 269 14.68 28.54 -31.05
N GLU A 270 15.90 28.38 -31.55
CA GLU A 270 17.10 28.14 -30.74
C GLU A 270 17.88 29.44 -30.53
N LEU A 271 18.34 29.63 -29.30
CA LEU A 271 19.15 30.76 -28.87
C LEU A 271 20.51 30.26 -28.39
N LYS A 272 21.58 30.74 -29.02
CA LYS A 272 22.94 30.51 -28.54
C LYS A 272 23.33 31.62 -27.58
N THR A 273 23.66 31.24 -26.35
CA THR A 273 24.02 32.17 -25.28
C THR A 273 25.45 31.93 -24.82
N ARG A 274 26.19 33.01 -24.52
CA ARG A 274 27.52 32.94 -23.90
C ARG A 274 27.43 33.37 -22.43
N GLY A 275 27.82 32.48 -21.53
CA GLY A 275 27.89 32.73 -20.10
C GLY A 275 29.14 33.55 -19.68
N PRO A 276 29.24 33.89 -18.38
CA PRO A 276 30.31 34.73 -17.86
C PRO A 276 31.72 34.15 -18.00
N ASP A 277 31.84 32.82 -18.00
CA ASP A 277 33.08 32.07 -18.17
C ASP A 277 33.47 31.87 -19.65
N GLY A 278 32.70 32.46 -20.57
CA GLY A 278 32.87 32.31 -22.00
C GLY A 278 32.30 31.00 -22.56
N ALA A 279 31.76 30.10 -21.73
CA ALA A 279 31.08 28.91 -22.23
C ALA A 279 29.82 29.31 -23.00
N SER A 280 29.55 28.61 -24.10
CA SER A 280 28.33 28.81 -24.88
C SER A 280 27.47 27.56 -24.84
N PHE A 281 26.16 27.75 -24.71
CA PHE A 281 25.16 26.70 -24.81
C PHE A 281 23.99 27.16 -25.69
N ASP A 282 23.31 26.19 -26.26
CA ASP A 282 22.17 26.38 -27.14
C ASP A 282 20.90 25.92 -26.41
N GLU A 283 19.84 26.72 -26.44
CA GLU A 283 18.59 26.41 -25.76
C GLU A 283 17.40 26.81 -26.63
N GLU A 284 16.36 25.98 -26.64
CA GLU A 284 15.11 26.27 -27.35
C GLU A 284 14.21 27.17 -26.48
N ILE A 285 13.60 28.19 -27.08
CA ILE A 285 12.71 29.14 -26.41
C ILE A 285 11.45 29.39 -27.25
N GLU A 286 10.41 29.94 -26.63
CA GLU A 286 9.19 30.31 -27.36
C GLU A 286 9.46 31.40 -28.43
N GLU A 287 8.73 31.33 -29.56
CA GLU A 287 8.85 32.29 -30.65
C GLU A 287 8.68 33.74 -30.19
N SER A 288 7.70 33.97 -29.31
CA SER A 288 7.37 35.28 -28.74
C SER A 288 8.56 35.92 -28.00
N ALA A 289 9.36 35.10 -27.31
CA ALA A 289 10.56 35.53 -26.60
C ALA A 289 11.77 35.62 -27.53
N TRP A 290 11.84 34.80 -28.58
CA TRP A 290 12.93 34.76 -29.55
C TRP A 290 12.95 35.95 -30.52
N GLN A 291 11.78 36.41 -30.97
CA GLN A 291 11.64 37.48 -31.96
C GLN A 291 12.33 38.81 -31.55
N PRO A 292 12.11 39.37 -30.34
CA PRO A 292 12.66 40.68 -29.98
C PRO A 292 14.18 40.67 -29.73
N LEU A 293 14.78 39.51 -29.46
CA LEU A 293 16.19 39.40 -29.10
C LEU A 293 17.13 39.66 -30.29
N LYS A 294 18.27 40.29 -30.01
CA LYS A 294 19.37 40.56 -30.94
C LYS A 294 20.69 40.06 -30.36
N ALA A 295 21.68 39.85 -31.23
CA ALA A 295 23.03 39.51 -30.78
C ALA A 295 23.60 40.65 -29.91
N GLY A 296 24.19 40.28 -28.78
CA GLY A 296 24.69 41.21 -27.76
C GLY A 296 23.69 41.54 -26.64
N ASP A 297 22.40 41.19 -26.79
CA ASP A 297 21.41 41.48 -25.75
C ASP A 297 21.73 40.71 -24.46
N PRO A 298 21.56 41.34 -23.28
CA PRO A 298 21.78 40.68 -21.99
C PRO A 298 20.60 39.75 -21.66
N ILE A 299 20.89 38.51 -21.28
CA ILE A 299 19.88 37.50 -20.91
C ILE A 299 20.19 36.89 -19.55
N ALA A 300 19.16 36.73 -18.72
CA ALA A 300 19.28 36.07 -17.42
C ALA A 300 19.49 34.57 -17.62
N MET A 301 20.43 34.00 -16.87
CA MET A 301 20.72 32.57 -16.88
C MET A 301 21.12 32.09 -15.49
N VAL A 302 20.99 30.79 -15.26
CA VAL A 302 21.63 30.12 -14.12
C VAL A 302 22.95 29.54 -14.61
N HIS A 303 24.06 30.04 -14.07
CA HIS A 303 25.40 29.55 -14.36
C HIS A 303 25.90 28.64 -13.23
N VAL A 304 26.52 27.51 -13.58
CA VAL A 304 27.14 26.60 -12.59
C VAL A 304 28.66 26.64 -12.78
N PRO A 305 29.41 27.34 -11.90
CA PRO A 305 30.85 27.51 -12.06
C PRO A 305 31.60 26.18 -12.20
N GLY A 306 32.45 26.09 -13.22
CA GLY A 306 33.30 24.92 -13.47
C GLY A 306 32.57 23.69 -14.04
N ARG A 307 31.27 23.78 -14.37
CA ARG A 307 30.51 22.65 -14.94
C ARG A 307 29.77 23.05 -16.21
N ARG A 308 30.41 22.81 -17.35
CA ARG A 308 29.80 22.99 -18.68
C ARG A 308 28.62 22.05 -18.89
N GLY A 309 27.56 22.55 -19.51
CA GLY A 309 26.32 21.82 -19.82
C GLY A 309 25.29 21.83 -18.70
N TYR A 310 25.56 22.49 -17.58
CA TYR A 310 24.61 22.65 -16.47
C TYR A 310 23.92 24.01 -16.48
N GLU A 311 24.26 24.86 -17.44
CA GLU A 311 23.63 26.15 -17.64
C GLU A 311 22.16 25.96 -18.07
N ILE A 312 21.33 26.98 -17.80
CA ILE A 312 19.94 27.06 -18.27
C ILE A 312 19.54 28.53 -18.35
N LEU A 313 18.70 28.88 -19.32
CA LEU A 313 18.10 30.21 -19.40
C LEU A 313 17.11 30.46 -18.26
N GLY A 314 17.06 31.71 -17.80
CA GLY A 314 16.17 32.17 -16.73
C GLY A 314 16.93 32.61 -15.47
N ASP A 315 16.24 33.29 -14.58
CA ASP A 315 16.79 33.77 -13.31
C ASP A 315 16.87 32.68 -12.22
N ARG A 316 16.21 31.53 -12.45
CA ARG A 316 16.14 30.40 -11.53
C ARG A 316 16.04 29.07 -12.29
N PRO A 317 16.45 27.95 -11.67
CA PRO A 317 16.36 26.64 -12.29
C PRO A 317 14.91 26.26 -12.58
N THR A 318 14.69 25.67 -13.76
CA THR A 318 13.42 25.10 -14.18
C THR A 318 13.61 23.68 -14.70
N VAL A 319 12.52 22.93 -14.81
CA VAL A 319 12.49 21.60 -15.44
C VAL A 319 11.51 21.57 -16.60
N HIS A 320 11.80 20.71 -17.57
CA HIS A 320 10.89 20.42 -18.66
C HIS A 320 9.59 19.79 -18.15
N VAL A 321 8.44 20.20 -18.70
CA VAL A 321 7.10 19.78 -18.27
C VAL A 321 6.92 18.26 -18.30
N ALA A 322 7.51 17.58 -19.29
CA ALA A 322 7.45 16.12 -19.39
C ALA A 322 8.08 15.41 -18.19
N VAL A 323 9.14 15.99 -17.61
CA VAL A 323 9.82 15.46 -16.42
C VAL A 323 8.95 15.64 -15.16
N ALA A 324 7.95 16.52 -15.17
CA ALA A 324 6.97 16.61 -14.09
C ALA A 324 5.77 15.64 -14.29
N ILE A 325 5.21 15.59 -15.50
CA ILE A 325 3.99 14.83 -15.79
C ILE A 325 4.25 13.31 -15.80
N VAL A 326 5.33 12.86 -16.45
CA VAL A 326 5.59 11.41 -16.61
C VAL A 326 5.78 10.73 -15.25
N PRO A 327 6.60 11.24 -14.31
CA PRO A 327 6.72 10.65 -12.97
C PRO A 327 5.41 10.68 -12.20
N LEU A 328 4.62 11.75 -12.29
CA LEU A 328 3.32 11.84 -11.60
C LEU A 328 2.38 10.72 -12.04
N VAL A 329 2.24 10.51 -13.36
CA VAL A 329 1.39 9.44 -13.91
C VAL A 329 1.93 8.08 -13.50
N LEU A 330 3.23 7.83 -13.63
CA LEU A 330 3.85 6.56 -13.27
C LEU A 330 3.68 6.23 -11.78
N ILE A 331 3.95 7.19 -10.89
CA ILE A 331 3.78 7.00 -9.44
C ILE A 331 2.32 6.74 -9.11
N THR A 332 1.38 7.46 -9.74
CA THR A 332 -0.06 7.24 -9.53
C THR A 332 -0.45 5.82 -9.93
N LEU A 333 -0.03 5.36 -11.11
CA LEU A 333 -0.30 4.00 -11.58
C LEU A 333 0.28 2.94 -10.64
N LEU A 334 1.52 3.12 -10.17
CA LEU A 334 2.16 2.19 -9.24
C LEU A 334 1.52 2.22 -7.85
N ALA A 335 1.10 3.39 -7.36
CA ALA A 335 0.37 3.50 -6.09
C ALA A 335 -1.00 2.80 -6.17
N VAL A 336 -1.71 2.97 -7.28
CA VAL A 336 -2.97 2.27 -7.57
C VAL A 336 -2.75 0.77 -7.68
N ALA A 337 -1.72 0.33 -8.41
CA ALA A 337 -1.36 -1.08 -8.52
C ALA A 337 -0.97 -1.69 -7.17
N TYR A 338 -0.21 -0.96 -6.34
CA TYR A 338 0.11 -1.37 -4.98
C TYR A 338 -1.15 -1.52 -4.14
N TRP A 339 -2.06 -0.53 -4.19
CA TRP A 339 -3.34 -0.58 -3.49
C TRP A 339 -4.18 -1.79 -3.91
N PHE A 340 -4.33 -2.04 -5.22
CA PHE A 340 -5.05 -3.22 -5.72
C PHE A 340 -4.37 -4.53 -5.34
N SER A 341 -3.04 -4.61 -5.36
CA SER A 341 -2.30 -5.80 -4.90
C SER A 341 -2.57 -6.08 -3.42
N ARG A 342 -2.68 -5.03 -2.61
CA ARG A 342 -3.10 -5.14 -1.21
C ARG A 342 -4.52 -5.68 -1.10
N GLN A 343 -5.46 -5.13 -1.87
CA GLN A 343 -6.86 -5.56 -1.84
C GLN A 343 -7.05 -7.01 -2.29
N ALA A 344 -6.27 -7.46 -3.27
CA ALA A 344 -6.29 -8.83 -3.77
C ALA A 344 -5.84 -9.85 -2.72
N ILE A 345 -4.93 -9.46 -1.82
CA ILE A 345 -4.40 -10.32 -0.75
C ILE A 345 -5.24 -10.20 0.54
N ARG A 346 -6.18 -9.24 0.60
CA ARG A 346 -7.00 -9.07 1.79
C ARG A 346 -7.87 -10.30 2.02
N PRO A 347 -7.84 -10.85 3.25
CA PRO A 347 -8.77 -11.90 3.66
C PRO A 347 -10.22 -11.48 3.52
N TRP A 348 -11.11 -12.46 3.44
CA TRP A 348 -12.54 -12.26 3.55
C TRP A 348 -12.92 -11.49 4.84
N TYR A 349 -12.22 -11.70 5.97
CA TYR A 349 -12.52 -10.96 7.20
C TYR A 349 -12.11 -9.47 7.15
N GLU A 350 -11.29 -9.03 6.19
CA GLU A 350 -10.89 -7.61 6.02
C GLU A 350 -11.57 -6.90 4.83
N ARG A 351 -12.47 -7.58 4.12
CA ARG A 351 -13.19 -7.05 2.94
C ARG A 351 -14.63 -7.56 2.90
N ASN A 352 -15.46 -7.01 2.02
CA ASN A 352 -16.79 -7.57 1.78
C ASN A 352 -16.67 -8.93 1.10
N VAL A 353 -17.41 -9.92 1.60
CA VAL A 353 -17.46 -11.26 1.02
C VAL A 353 -18.38 -11.24 -0.20
N GLU A 354 -17.79 -11.44 -1.37
CA GLU A 354 -18.52 -11.61 -2.62
C GLU A 354 -18.22 -13.00 -3.19
N ASP A 355 -19.28 -13.73 -3.55
CA ASP A 355 -19.18 -15.03 -4.21
C ASP A 355 -19.86 -14.94 -5.58
N THR A 356 -19.26 -15.52 -6.62
CA THR A 356 -19.84 -15.54 -7.97
C THR A 356 -19.88 -16.96 -8.49
N GLY A 357 -20.98 -17.33 -9.15
CA GLY A 357 -21.16 -18.68 -9.70
C GLY A 357 -21.93 -18.68 -11.02
N GLY A 358 -21.90 -19.82 -11.70
CA GLY A 358 -22.74 -20.09 -12.88
C GLY A 358 -24.15 -20.51 -12.48
N GLY A 359 -25.11 -20.40 -13.39
CA GLY A 359 -26.49 -20.85 -13.14
C GLY A 359 -27.29 -19.91 -12.25
N LYS A 360 -28.50 -20.35 -11.89
CA LYS A 360 -29.43 -19.62 -11.03
C LYS A 360 -29.13 -19.84 -9.55
N LEU A 361 -29.55 -18.92 -8.68
CA LEU A 361 -29.43 -19.01 -7.23
C LEU A 361 -30.15 -20.23 -6.66
N ARG A 362 -31.22 -20.69 -7.33
CA ARG A 362 -31.95 -21.91 -6.94
C ARG A 362 -31.11 -23.17 -7.13
N ASP A 363 -30.25 -23.18 -8.15
CA ASP A 363 -29.46 -24.35 -8.55
C ASP A 363 -28.13 -24.43 -7.78
N ALA A 364 -27.69 -23.33 -7.17
CA ALA A 364 -26.43 -23.21 -6.43
C ALA A 364 -26.43 -23.89 -5.03
N ILE A 365 -27.38 -24.79 -4.76
CA ILE A 365 -27.52 -25.47 -3.45
C ILE A 365 -26.36 -26.46 -3.21
N ASP A 366 -25.78 -27.01 -4.27
CA ASP A 366 -24.74 -28.04 -4.22
C ASP A 366 -23.35 -27.55 -4.64
N ASP A 367 -23.20 -26.28 -4.97
CA ASP A 367 -21.87 -25.72 -5.24
C ASP A 367 -21.13 -25.62 -3.91
N LYS A 368 -20.39 -26.69 -3.58
CA LYS A 368 -19.21 -26.61 -2.72
C LYS A 368 -18.51 -25.30 -3.04
N PRO A 369 -18.06 -24.52 -2.05
CA PRO A 369 -17.40 -23.24 -2.31
C PRO A 369 -16.42 -23.44 -3.46
N GLY A 370 -16.69 -22.75 -4.59
CA GLY A 370 -15.76 -22.74 -5.71
C GLY A 370 -14.39 -22.41 -5.13
N PRO A 371 -13.31 -23.09 -5.57
CA PRO A 371 -12.01 -22.97 -4.92
C PRO A 371 -11.73 -21.49 -4.70
N GLU A 372 -11.54 -21.10 -3.43
CA GLU A 372 -11.10 -19.76 -3.06
C GLU A 372 -10.00 -19.39 -4.07
N PRO A 373 -10.07 -18.22 -4.74
CA PRO A 373 -9.14 -17.90 -5.82
C PRO A 373 -7.75 -18.19 -5.32
N ALA A 374 -7.16 -19.29 -5.85
CA ALA A 374 -5.99 -19.90 -5.23
C ALA A 374 -4.98 -18.78 -5.07
N ILE A 375 -4.73 -18.37 -3.82
CA ILE A 375 -3.60 -17.49 -3.54
C ILE A 375 -2.44 -18.28 -4.12
N PRO A 376 -1.75 -17.79 -5.17
CA PRO A 376 -0.74 -18.59 -5.82
C PRO A 376 0.36 -18.83 -4.79
N LEU A 377 0.30 -19.98 -4.12
CA LEU A 377 1.39 -20.56 -3.39
C LEU A 377 2.38 -20.94 -4.47
N ARG A 378 3.25 -19.99 -4.83
CA ARG A 378 4.39 -20.30 -5.69
C ARG A 378 5.22 -21.37 -4.98
N PRO A 379 5.69 -22.39 -5.72
CA PRO A 379 6.58 -23.40 -5.16
C PRO A 379 7.83 -22.71 -4.60
N MET A 380 8.29 -23.24 -3.46
CA MET A 380 9.45 -22.75 -2.70
C MET A 380 10.73 -22.71 -3.52
#